data_AF-A0A382J625-F1
#
_entry.id   AF-A0A382J625-F1
#
_cell.length_a   1.000
_cell.length_b   1.000
_cell.length_c   1.000
_cell.angle_alpha   90.00
_cell.angle_beta   90.00
_cell.angle_gamma   90.00
#
_symmetry.space_group_name_H-M   'P 1'
#
loop_
_entity.id
_entity.type
_entity.pdbx_description
1 polymer ?
#
loop_
_entity_poly.entity_id
_entity_poly.type
_entity_poly.pdbx_seq_one_letter_code
_entity_poly.pdbx_strand_id
1 'polypeptide(L)'
;MAPGSGTPTNLVLRSLLFAPGSRADMLLKLPRSAPSAAVIDLEDAVPPDRKAEARTVAHEVAPALIGDVRLFVRVNATDTDHFATDVTDGLPPGLTGVVVPKLESMAAVDAASAALDSAG
;
A
#
# COMPACT_ATOMS: atom_id res chain seq x y z
N MET A 1 -23.31 -10.05 -23.19
CA MET A 1 -21.90 -9.66 -23.39
C MET A 1 -21.14 -10.19 -22.20
N ALA A 2 -20.34 -11.25 -22.37
CA ALA A 2 -19.66 -11.92 -21.26
C ALA A 2 -18.55 -11.03 -20.67
N PRO A 3 -18.34 -11.03 -19.34
CA PRO A 3 -17.17 -10.38 -18.75
C PRO A 3 -15.91 -11.06 -19.29
N GLY A 4 -14.98 -10.26 -19.80
CA GLY A 4 -13.73 -10.74 -20.39
C GLY A 4 -12.94 -11.58 -19.41
N SER A 5 -12.63 -12.81 -19.81
CA SER A 5 -11.67 -13.69 -19.15
C SER A 5 -10.27 -13.09 -19.28
N GLY A 6 -9.91 -12.16 -18.41
CA GLY A 6 -8.54 -11.74 -18.24
C GLY A 6 -7.75 -12.90 -17.65
N THR A 7 -6.83 -13.48 -18.42
CA THR A 7 -5.81 -14.38 -17.87
C THR A 7 -5.12 -13.64 -16.72
N PRO A 8 -5.05 -14.19 -15.49
CA PRO A 8 -4.37 -13.50 -14.40
C PRO A 8 -2.95 -13.21 -14.86
N THR A 9 -2.60 -11.93 -14.94
CA THR A 9 -1.22 -11.52 -15.18
C THR A 9 -0.40 -12.12 -14.05
N ASN A 10 0.49 -13.05 -14.37
CA ASN A 10 1.29 -13.73 -13.37
C ASN A 10 2.12 -12.69 -12.60
N LEU A 11 1.69 -12.34 -11.39
CA LEU A 11 2.31 -11.33 -10.55
C LEU A 11 3.54 -11.95 -9.88
N VAL A 12 4.64 -12.08 -10.62
CA VAL A 12 5.89 -12.57 -10.05
C VAL A 12 6.59 -11.44 -9.28
N LEU A 13 6.54 -11.50 -7.95
CA LEU A 13 7.15 -10.54 -7.02
C LEU A 13 8.47 -11.09 -6.46
N ARG A 14 9.59 -10.91 -7.17
CA ARG A 14 10.92 -11.38 -6.72
C ARG A 14 11.54 -10.48 -5.65
N SER A 15 11.15 -9.22 -5.64
CA SER A 15 11.64 -8.20 -4.71
C SER A 15 10.58 -7.14 -4.47
N LEU A 16 10.30 -6.84 -3.19
CA LEU A 16 9.50 -5.71 -2.74
C LEU A 16 10.42 -4.75 -2.03
N LEU A 17 10.53 -3.51 -2.53
CA LEU A 17 11.36 -2.48 -1.90
C LEU A 17 10.48 -1.53 -1.08
N PHE A 18 10.73 -1.48 0.22
CA PHE A 18 9.99 -0.64 1.16
C PHE A 18 10.72 0.69 1.40
N ALA A 19 9.97 1.76 1.57
CA ALA A 19 10.48 3.01 2.12
C ALA A 19 9.41 3.72 2.99
N PRO A 20 9.84 4.51 4.00
CA PRO A 20 8.92 5.19 4.90
C PRO A 20 7.99 6.14 4.14
N GLY A 21 6.69 6.08 4.41
CA GLY A 21 5.68 6.95 3.80
C GLY A 21 5.90 8.44 4.06
N SER A 22 6.61 8.78 5.13
CA SER A 22 6.95 10.15 5.51
C SER A 22 8.24 10.69 4.86
N ARG A 23 8.81 9.98 3.87
CA ARG A 23 10.09 10.29 3.21
C ARG A 23 9.95 10.35 1.69
N ALA A 24 9.28 11.39 1.19
CA ALA A 24 9.08 11.62 -0.25
C ALA A 24 10.38 11.52 -1.08
N ASP A 25 11.49 12.03 -0.55
CA ASP A 25 12.81 11.99 -1.18
C ASP A 25 13.35 10.56 -1.39
N MET A 26 12.94 9.61 -0.55
CA MET A 26 13.25 8.19 -0.68
C MET A 26 12.25 7.47 -1.60
N LEU A 27 10.96 7.77 -1.44
CA LEU A 27 9.89 7.18 -2.25
C LEU A 27 10.13 7.40 -3.76
N LEU A 28 10.46 8.63 -4.15
CA LEU A 28 10.76 8.99 -5.55
C LEU A 28 12.00 8.28 -6.14
N LYS A 29 12.78 7.59 -5.32
CA LYS A 29 13.96 6.82 -5.75
C LYS A 29 13.69 5.32 -5.86
N LEU A 30 12.54 4.84 -5.37
CA LEU A 30 12.19 3.40 -5.37
C LEU A 30 12.33 2.73 -6.74
N PRO A 31 11.93 3.34 -7.88
CA PRO A 31 12.05 2.69 -9.19
C PRO A 31 13.49 2.47 -9.65
N ARG A 32 14.48 3.20 -9.11
CA ARG A 32 15.86 3.22 -9.63
C ARG A 32 16.58 1.89 -9.56
N SER A 33 16.21 1.02 -8.62
CA SER A 33 16.78 -0.33 -8.50
C SER A 33 15.98 -1.40 -9.24
N ALA A 34 14.96 -1.00 -10.02
CA ALA A 34 14.04 -1.88 -10.74
C ALA A 34 13.49 -3.06 -9.89
N PRO A 35 12.93 -2.81 -8.69
CA PRO A 35 12.34 -3.88 -7.90
C PRO A 35 11.11 -4.46 -8.60
N SER A 36 10.72 -5.68 -8.23
CA SER A 36 9.48 -6.25 -8.79
C SER A 36 8.25 -5.45 -8.36
N ALA A 37 8.27 -4.86 -7.16
CA ALA A 37 7.30 -3.91 -6.66
C ALA A 37 7.94 -2.98 -5.63
N ALA A 38 7.30 -1.85 -5.38
CA ALA A 38 7.68 -0.89 -4.36
C ALA A 38 6.54 -0.73 -3.35
N VAL A 39 6.88 -0.46 -2.09
CA VAL A 39 5.91 -0.33 -1.01
C VAL A 39 6.14 0.97 -0.25
N ILE A 40 5.11 1.81 -0.21
CA ILE A 40 5.04 2.96 0.69
C ILE A 40 4.62 2.42 2.06
N ASP A 41 5.49 2.55 3.05
CA ASP A 41 5.23 2.02 4.39
C ASP A 41 4.59 3.07 5.30
N LEU A 42 3.35 2.85 5.73
CA LEU A 42 2.67 3.68 6.73
C LEU A 42 2.81 3.12 8.16
N GLU A 43 3.39 1.93 8.32
CA GLU A 43 3.44 1.19 9.58
C GLU A 43 4.79 1.40 10.30
N ASP A 44 5.57 0.35 10.56
CA ASP A 44 6.68 0.39 11.53
C ASP A 44 7.83 1.34 11.12
N ALA A 45 7.96 1.70 9.83
CA ALA A 45 8.96 2.69 9.39
C ALA A 45 8.53 4.16 9.60
N VAL A 46 7.31 4.40 10.10
CA VAL A 46 6.76 5.74 10.33
C VAL A 46 6.47 5.95 11.82
N PRO A 47 7.06 6.98 12.46
CA PRO A 47 6.72 7.37 13.83
C PRO A 47 5.22 7.66 14.02
N PRO A 48 4.62 7.36 15.18
CA PRO A 48 3.18 7.55 15.42
C PRO A 48 2.65 8.97 15.13
N ASP A 49 3.44 10.00 15.48
CA ASP A 49 3.11 11.41 15.27
C ASP A 49 3.17 11.85 13.80
N ARG A 50 3.76 11.03 12.92
CA ARG A 50 3.91 11.31 11.48
C ARG A 50 3.01 10.47 10.59
N LYS A 51 2.09 9.67 11.14
CA LYS A 51 1.19 8.80 10.38
C LYS A 51 0.29 9.60 9.43
N ALA A 52 -0.25 10.73 9.91
CA ALA A 52 -1.07 11.62 9.10
C ALA A 52 -0.28 12.22 7.92
N GLU A 53 0.92 12.72 8.19
CA GLU A 53 1.82 13.23 7.16
C GLU A 53 2.17 12.15 6.13
N ALA A 54 2.47 10.92 6.58
CA ALA A 54 2.80 9.82 5.69
C ALA A 54 1.67 9.46 4.72
N ARG A 55 0.40 9.51 5.16
CA ARG A 55 -0.76 9.34 4.28
C ARG A 55 -0.84 10.44 3.23
N THR A 56 -0.68 11.70 3.62
CA THR A 56 -0.64 12.83 2.69
C THR A 56 0.47 12.65 1.65
N VAL A 57 1.68 12.34 2.09
CA VAL A 57 2.82 12.12 1.19
C VAL A 57 2.58 10.93 0.26
N ALA A 58 1.95 9.85 0.73
CA ALA A 58 1.60 8.71 -0.13
C ALA A 58 0.73 9.14 -1.32
N HIS A 59 -0.27 9.99 -1.09
CA HIS A 59 -1.10 10.55 -2.17
C HIS A 59 -0.33 11.48 -3.11
N GLU A 60 0.56 12.31 -2.57
CA GLU A 60 1.34 13.25 -3.38
C GLU A 60 2.35 12.55 -4.31
N VAL A 61 2.99 11.48 -3.83
CA VAL A 61 4.07 10.80 -4.57
C VAL A 61 3.59 9.66 -5.48
N ALA A 62 2.46 9.01 -5.16
CA ALA A 62 2.00 7.84 -5.91
C ALA A 62 1.81 8.08 -7.42
N PRO A 63 1.27 9.24 -7.88
CA PRO A 63 1.14 9.53 -9.32
C PRO A 63 2.47 9.47 -10.09
N ALA A 64 3.59 9.78 -9.43
CA ALA A 64 4.92 9.73 -10.03
C ALA A 64 5.54 8.31 -10.03
N LEU A 65 4.93 7.34 -9.33
CA LEU A 65 5.48 5.99 -9.15
C LEU A 65 4.71 4.91 -9.90
N ILE A 66 3.37 5.04 -10.00
CA ILE A 66 2.48 3.99 -10.53
C ILE A 66 2.79 3.64 -12.00
N GLY A 67 3.37 4.56 -12.77
CA GLY A 67 3.81 4.30 -14.15
C GLY A 67 5.14 3.54 -14.26
N ASP A 68 5.99 3.61 -13.24
CA ASP A 68 7.37 3.11 -13.29
C ASP A 68 7.56 1.80 -12.50
N VAL A 69 6.71 1.55 -11.51
CA VAL A 69 6.79 0.37 -10.65
C VAL A 69 5.40 -0.05 -10.14
N ARG A 70 5.21 -1.36 -9.97
CA ARG A 70 4.03 -1.90 -9.26
C ARG A 70 4.05 -1.38 -7.82
N LEU A 71 3.14 -0.47 -7.51
CA LEU A 71 3.11 0.24 -6.25
C LEU A 71 2.13 -0.40 -5.28
N PHE A 72 2.57 -0.62 -4.05
CA PHE A 72 1.76 -1.05 -2.93
C PHE A 72 1.84 -0.02 -1.81
N VAL A 73 0.86 -0.04 -0.92
CA VAL A 73 0.93 0.63 0.38
C VAL A 73 0.85 -0.42 1.47
N ARG A 74 1.72 -0.33 2.48
CA ARG A 74 1.56 -1.08 3.73
C ARG A 74 0.84 -0.21 4.74
N VAL A 75 -0.37 -0.61 5.11
CA VAL A 75 -1.20 0.06 6.13
C VAL A 75 -0.76 -0.35 7.53
N ASN A 76 -1.24 0.35 8.56
CA ASN A 76 -1.08 -0.09 9.95
C ASN A 76 -1.94 -1.35 10.24
N ALA A 77 -1.63 -2.06 11.33
CA ALA A 77 -2.35 -3.28 11.70
C ALA A 77 -3.82 -3.02 12.07
N THR A 78 -4.69 -4.00 11.82
CA THR A 78 -6.16 -3.91 11.96
C THR A 78 -6.63 -3.56 13.37
N ASP A 79 -5.83 -3.82 14.38
CA ASP A 79 -6.08 -3.57 15.80
C ASP A 79 -5.58 -2.20 16.29
N THR A 80 -5.06 -1.36 15.37
CA THR A 80 -4.58 -0.01 15.68
C THR A 80 -5.60 1.05 15.28
N ASP A 81 -5.58 2.19 15.99
CA ASP A 81 -6.42 3.37 15.68
C ASP A 81 -6.09 4.01 14.31
N HIS A 82 -5.03 3.56 13.63
CA HIS A 82 -4.60 4.10 12.34
C HIS A 82 -5.18 3.35 11.14
N PHE A 83 -5.55 2.07 11.30
CA PHE A 83 -5.95 1.23 10.18
C PHE A 83 -7.12 1.81 9.38
N ALA A 84 -8.18 2.25 10.07
CA ALA A 84 -9.36 2.81 9.41
C ALA A 84 -9.01 4.03 8.55
N THR A 85 -8.21 4.96 9.09
CA THR A 85 -7.78 6.16 8.35
C THR A 85 -6.77 5.84 7.25
N ASP A 86 -5.93 4.82 7.42
CA ASP A 86 -5.06 4.37 6.33
C ASP A 86 -5.86 3.80 5.16
N VAL A 87 -6.91 3.03 5.44
CA VAL A 87 -7.78 2.47 4.40
C VAL A 87 -8.58 3.55 3.69
N THR A 88 -9.11 4.55 4.41
CA THR A 88 -9.92 5.61 3.77
C THR A 88 -9.07 6.70 3.10
N ASP A 89 -7.93 7.07 3.71
CA ASP A 89 -7.20 8.29 3.36
C ASP A 89 -5.72 8.03 3.02
N GLY A 90 -5.25 6.79 3.13
CA GLY A 90 -3.85 6.41 2.90
C GLY A 90 -3.62 5.60 1.62
N LEU A 91 -4.69 5.30 0.87
CA LEU A 91 -4.65 4.47 -0.34
C LEU A 91 -4.88 5.32 -1.60
N PRO A 92 -3.82 5.83 -2.26
CA PRO A 92 -3.97 6.53 -3.53
C PRO A 92 -4.54 5.62 -4.64
N PRO A 93 -5.23 6.19 -5.64
CA PRO A 93 -5.74 5.40 -6.76
C PRO A 93 -4.60 4.81 -7.60
N GLY A 94 -4.85 3.66 -8.23
CA GLY A 94 -3.91 3.01 -9.15
C GLY A 94 -2.86 2.12 -8.48
N LEU A 95 -2.99 1.85 -7.17
CA LEU A 95 -2.17 0.83 -6.50
C LEU A 95 -2.36 -0.55 -7.12
N THR A 96 -1.28 -1.33 -7.12
CA THR A 96 -1.32 -2.76 -7.45
C THR A 96 -1.95 -3.59 -6.33
N GLY A 97 -1.86 -3.12 -5.08
CA GLY A 97 -2.50 -3.76 -3.93
C GLY A 97 -2.10 -3.13 -2.61
N VAL A 98 -2.62 -3.72 -1.52
CA VAL A 98 -2.36 -3.29 -0.14
C VAL A 98 -1.68 -4.41 0.63
N VAL A 99 -0.68 -4.07 1.43
CA VAL A 99 -0.02 -4.98 2.37
C VAL A 99 -0.62 -4.75 3.75
N VAL A 100 -1.27 -5.77 4.31
CA VAL A 100 -1.85 -5.73 5.66
C VAL A 100 -0.92 -6.48 6.62
N PRO A 101 -0.30 -5.81 7.61
CA PRO A 101 0.64 -6.45 8.53
C PRO A 101 -0.07 -7.20 9.67
N LYS A 102 0.67 -8.05 10.37
CA LYS A 102 0.31 -8.60 11.70
C LYS A 102 -1.05 -9.35 11.73
N LEU A 103 -1.43 -10.00 10.63
CA LEU A 103 -2.63 -10.85 10.58
C LEU A 103 -2.35 -12.21 11.26
N GLU A 104 -2.98 -12.44 12.42
CA GLU A 104 -2.80 -13.66 13.22
C GLU A 104 -4.06 -14.54 13.31
N SER A 105 -5.16 -14.14 12.66
CA SER A 105 -6.40 -14.92 12.65
C SER A 105 -7.21 -14.71 11.37
N MET A 106 -8.06 -15.69 11.05
CA MET A 106 -9.01 -15.57 9.94
C MET A 106 -9.97 -14.38 10.14
N ALA A 107 -10.42 -14.13 11.37
CA ALA A 107 -11.28 -12.99 11.66
C ALA A 107 -10.60 -11.65 11.34
N ALA A 108 -9.28 -11.53 11.58
CA ALA A 108 -8.53 -10.34 11.21
C ALA A 108 -8.41 -10.20 9.68
N VAL A 109 -8.24 -11.31 8.95
CA VAL A 109 -8.24 -11.33 7.48
C VAL A 109 -9.60 -10.86 6.94
N ASP A 110 -10.69 -11.40 7.46
CA ASP A 110 -12.06 -11.06 7.03
C ASP A 110 -12.36 -9.59 7.31
N ALA A 111 -11.98 -9.08 8.49
CA ALA A 111 -12.14 -7.67 8.85
C ALA A 111 -11.34 -6.74 7.92
N ALA A 112 -10.10 -7.10 7.60
CA ALA A 112 -9.27 -6.33 6.68
C ALA A 112 -9.87 -6.32 5.26
N SER A 113 -10.31 -7.47 4.76
CA SER A 113 -10.96 -7.59 3.45
C SER A 113 -12.21 -6.74 3.38
N ALA A 114 -13.10 -6.84 4.37
CA ALA A 114 -14.35 -6.07 4.40
C ALA A 114 -14.10 -4.55 4.45
N ALA A 115 -13.08 -4.11 5.19
CA ALA A 115 -12.71 -2.69 5.25
C ALA A 115 -12.21 -2.18 3.89
N LEU A 116 -11.35 -2.95 3.22
CA LEU A 116 -10.82 -2.61 1.90
C LEU A 116 -11.93 -2.62 0.83
N ASP A 117 -12.79 -3.65 0.81
CA ASP A 117 -13.92 -3.74 -0.11
C ASP A 117 -14.90 -2.56 0.03
N SER A 118 -15.04 -2.04 1.25
CA SER A 118 -15.90 -0.87 1.54
C SER A 118 -15.29 0.46 1.07
N ALA A 119 -13.96 0.51 0.91
CA ALA A 119 -13.24 1.72 0.48
C ALA A 119 -13.19 1.87 -1.06
N GLY A 120 -13.43 0.79 -1.80
CA GLY A 120 -13.44 0.75 -3.27
C GLY A 120 -12.13 0.31 -3.90
#